data_AF-A0A930XJ54-F1
#
_entry.id   AF-A0A930XJ54-F1
#
_cell.length_a   1.000
_cell.length_b   1.000
_cell.length_c   1.000
_cell.angle_alpha   90.00
_cell.angle_beta   90.00
_cell.angle_gamma   90.00
#
_symmetry.space_group_name_H-M   'P 1'
#
loop_
_entity.id
_entity.type
_entity.pdbx_description
1 polymer ?
#
loop_
_entity_poly.entity_id
_entity_poly.type
_entity_poly.pdbx_seq_one_letter_code
_entity_poly.pdbx_strand_id
1 'polypeptide(L)'
;MKVWRWLWCLESELGNRPPIQKHVVKSSLLLAAVSLAAAPFLNSAVSSLSIARSVAQSESSEASDLSRSLPDPLLEENPAVEAAVPLLEEPGTPEADRAAESDAASPDAAATSCAAPVIAPSFDQLVTDTSVAVVEGLGSVLAAQLAARPFPQIHERARLARVPVIMYHDILPEKQVFFDVTPAEFEADLQLIRENGLTPISLDQLVAHLRTGIPLPPKPILLSFDDGYEGHYTYVYPLLKQYGYPGMFGIYTNKVGRTLGRSSLTWEQLREMAADPLVTIASHSISHPPDLRELPDDHLRQEIVESKRILETALGIAIEHFVYPEGNTDERVQRWVQQAGYQSALTMNDEMNLFAGASESLLSIQRVGQSQLETVIQQAYGGPPLPRWGQAFRFDAPFQLNTVTVNEVPLILASGGRPVTIHADSRYQVWEITEHTNAVAAVDGGFFSLEHLDSNVMVGPVLSQNTQTFVPGNVKEIRRIAGRPLVLISPTQVKFIPFDPTQHNTLEGVQAELPNLTDAFVAAAWLVKDGQPQPASSFGNLFDFDAARDRAFWGIDQSGQPVVGVSGDYVDSVTLGEALSQAGLRDAVMLDSGASASLMYQGKSQMSYEPRPVPHVVALVPPQGLAMCRKERAENAEE
;
A
#
# COMPACT_ATOMS: atom_id res chain seq x y z
N MET A 1 -23.31 16.31 32.49
CA MET A 1 -23.92 15.80 33.75
C MET A 1 -24.70 14.48 33.59
N LYS A 2 -25.75 14.37 32.74
CA LYS A 2 -26.61 13.16 32.70
C LYS A 2 -25.85 11.81 32.56
N VAL A 3 -24.82 11.75 31.70
CA VAL A 3 -23.97 10.56 31.49
C VAL A 3 -23.31 10.06 32.78
N TRP A 4 -22.71 10.94 33.57
CA TRP A 4 -22.04 10.59 34.84
C TRP A 4 -23.00 10.00 35.89
N ARG A 5 -24.26 10.45 35.91
CA ARG A 5 -25.29 9.90 36.79
C ARG A 5 -25.78 8.51 36.34
N TRP A 6 -25.60 8.16 35.07
CA TRP A 6 -25.90 6.84 34.52
C TRP A 6 -24.76 5.84 34.83
N LEU A 7 -23.50 6.25 34.62
CA LEU A 7 -22.31 5.47 34.96
C LEU A 7 -22.26 5.05 36.44
N TRP A 8 -22.56 5.96 37.37
CA TRP A 8 -22.53 5.66 38.81
C TRP A 8 -23.58 4.61 39.22
N CYS A 9 -24.76 4.59 38.60
CA CYS A 9 -25.74 3.51 38.81
C CYS A 9 -25.19 2.15 38.38
N LEU A 10 -24.56 2.06 37.19
CA LEU A 10 -24.00 0.81 36.67
C LEU A 10 -22.85 0.26 37.52
N GLU A 11 -21.98 1.12 38.07
CA GLU A 11 -20.93 0.65 38.99
C GLU A 11 -21.51 0.02 40.27
N SER A 12 -22.65 0.54 40.77
CA SER A 12 -23.30 -0.01 41.96
C SER A 12 -23.88 -1.42 41.75
N GLU A 13 -24.34 -1.74 40.54
CA GLU A 13 -24.86 -3.08 40.20
C GLU A 13 -23.74 -4.10 39.89
N LEU A 14 -22.58 -3.63 39.41
CA LEU A 14 -21.44 -4.47 39.03
C LEU A 14 -20.66 -5.06 40.21
N GLY A 15 -20.89 -4.56 41.45
CA GLY A 15 -20.25 -5.10 42.65
C GLY A 15 -20.50 -6.59 42.85
N ASN A 16 -21.75 -7.04 42.65
CA ASN A 16 -22.28 -8.30 43.20
C ASN A 16 -22.39 -9.49 42.22
N ARG A 17 -21.60 -9.50 41.12
CA ARG A 17 -21.63 -10.57 40.10
C ARG A 17 -20.29 -11.33 39.96
N PRO A 18 -20.30 -12.62 39.56
CA PRO A 18 -19.09 -13.43 39.42
C PRO A 18 -18.19 -13.02 38.23
N PRO A 19 -16.89 -13.39 38.23
CA PRO A 19 -15.88 -12.76 37.35
C PRO A 19 -16.14 -12.84 35.85
N ILE A 20 -16.66 -13.97 35.36
CA ILE A 20 -16.84 -14.22 33.91
C ILE A 20 -17.81 -13.21 33.27
N GLN A 21 -18.84 -12.74 34.00
CA GLN A 21 -19.75 -11.71 33.49
C GLN A 21 -19.13 -10.30 33.45
N LYS A 22 -18.04 -10.05 34.19
CA LYS A 22 -17.41 -8.71 34.25
C LYS A 22 -16.59 -8.37 33.00
N HIS A 23 -16.12 -9.37 32.24
CA HIS A 23 -15.43 -9.13 30.97
C HIS A 23 -16.41 -8.73 29.86
N VAL A 24 -17.51 -9.46 29.68
CA VAL A 24 -18.51 -9.18 28.62
C VAL A 24 -19.05 -7.76 28.75
N VAL A 25 -19.46 -7.35 29.96
CA VAL A 25 -20.00 -5.99 30.19
C VAL A 25 -18.96 -4.89 29.96
N LYS A 26 -17.67 -5.13 30.30
CA LYS A 26 -16.59 -4.19 29.98
C LYS A 26 -16.39 -4.04 28.46
N SER A 27 -16.41 -5.13 27.70
CA SER A 27 -16.31 -5.06 26.23
C SER A 27 -17.48 -4.31 25.61
N SER A 28 -18.72 -4.55 26.06
CA SER A 28 -19.90 -3.81 25.59
C SER A 28 -19.86 -2.32 25.92
N LEU A 29 -19.37 -1.94 27.12
CA LEU A 29 -19.16 -0.54 27.50
C LEU A 29 -18.07 0.13 26.66
N LEU A 30 -17.01 -0.58 26.31
CA LEU A 30 -15.94 -0.07 25.44
C LEU A 30 -16.46 0.18 24.02
N LEU A 31 -17.22 -0.76 23.43
CA LEU A 31 -17.90 -0.55 22.15
C LEU A 31 -18.83 0.67 22.18
N ALA A 32 -19.66 0.80 23.22
CA ALA A 32 -20.59 1.93 23.35
C ALA A 32 -19.85 3.29 23.43
N ALA A 33 -18.70 3.35 24.12
CA ALA A 33 -17.86 4.55 24.17
C ALA A 33 -17.25 4.88 22.79
N VAL A 34 -16.77 3.86 22.06
CA VAL A 34 -16.23 4.02 20.70
C VAL A 34 -17.31 4.52 19.73
N SER A 35 -18.53 3.97 19.77
CA SER A 35 -19.65 4.42 18.94
C SER A 35 -20.04 5.88 19.20
N LEU A 36 -20.01 6.35 20.45
CA LEU A 36 -20.26 7.77 20.75
C LEU A 36 -19.12 8.70 20.30
N ALA A 37 -17.87 8.23 20.28
CA ALA A 37 -16.73 9.01 19.81
C ALA A 37 -16.70 9.15 18.27
N ALA A 38 -17.12 8.12 17.54
CA ALA A 38 -17.15 8.11 16.07
C ALA A 38 -18.32 8.89 15.43
N ALA A 39 -19.36 9.21 16.21
CA ALA A 39 -20.61 9.82 15.72
C ALA A 39 -20.44 11.10 14.87
N PRO A 40 -19.50 12.03 15.13
CA PRO A 40 -19.31 13.22 14.28
C PRO A 40 -18.85 12.87 12.85
N PHE A 41 -18.01 11.85 12.70
CA PHE A 41 -17.38 11.47 11.43
C PHE A 41 -18.25 10.53 10.58
N LEU A 42 -19.10 9.72 11.21
CA LEU A 42 -20.05 8.87 10.49
C LEU A 42 -21.10 9.69 9.71
N ASN A 43 -21.48 10.87 10.22
CA ASN A 43 -22.47 11.72 9.55
C ASN A 43 -21.97 12.30 8.20
N SER A 44 -20.68 12.66 8.07
CA SER A 44 -20.17 13.17 6.78
C SER A 44 -20.10 12.07 5.73
N ALA A 45 -19.62 10.87 6.09
CA ALA A 45 -19.54 9.72 5.19
C ALA A 45 -20.91 9.29 4.64
N VAL A 46 -21.96 9.33 5.47
CA VAL A 46 -23.33 9.02 5.03
C VAL A 46 -23.88 10.08 4.06
N SER A 47 -23.56 11.36 4.25
CA SER A 47 -23.92 12.41 3.28
C SER A 47 -23.25 12.18 1.91
N SER A 48 -21.96 11.85 1.87
CA SER A 48 -21.25 11.55 0.61
C SER A 48 -21.89 10.37 -0.15
N LEU A 49 -22.21 9.29 0.56
CA LEU A 49 -22.88 8.11 -0.01
C LEU A 49 -24.29 8.40 -0.52
N SER A 50 -25.03 9.33 0.11
CA SER A 50 -26.35 9.74 -0.36
C SER A 50 -26.29 10.54 -1.67
N ILE A 51 -25.25 11.36 -1.87
CA ILE A 51 -25.09 12.17 -3.08
C ILE A 51 -24.74 11.29 -4.29
N ALA A 52 -23.79 10.36 -4.12
CA ALA A 52 -23.41 9.40 -5.16
C ALA A 52 -24.61 8.57 -5.67
N ARG A 53 -25.55 8.23 -4.77
CA ARG A 53 -26.78 7.52 -5.13
C ARG A 53 -27.79 8.37 -5.90
N SER A 54 -27.80 9.69 -5.70
CA SER A 54 -28.69 10.60 -6.43
C SER A 54 -28.26 10.77 -7.88
N VAL A 55 -26.96 10.93 -8.13
CA VAL A 55 -26.40 11.10 -9.50
C VAL A 55 -26.63 9.85 -10.34
N ALA A 56 -26.34 8.67 -9.78
CA ALA A 56 -26.55 7.38 -10.45
C ALA A 56 -28.03 7.03 -10.73
N GLN A 57 -28.99 7.80 -10.21
CA GLN A 57 -30.41 7.63 -10.54
C GLN A 57 -30.88 8.59 -11.64
N SER A 58 -30.40 9.84 -11.69
CA SER A 58 -30.77 10.80 -12.73
C SER A 58 -30.34 10.39 -14.15
N GLU A 59 -29.16 9.78 -14.30
CA GLU A 59 -28.65 9.35 -15.61
C GLU A 59 -29.44 8.19 -16.24
N SER A 60 -30.37 7.57 -15.50
CA SER A 60 -31.15 6.42 -15.96
C SER A 60 -32.55 6.77 -16.52
N SER A 61 -32.98 8.04 -16.47
CA SER A 61 -34.37 8.44 -16.74
C SER A 61 -34.63 9.32 -17.97
N GLU A 62 -33.61 9.86 -18.66
CA GLU A 62 -33.81 10.76 -19.81
C GLU A 62 -33.71 10.08 -21.19
N ALA A 63 -33.68 8.74 -21.23
CA ALA A 63 -33.50 7.96 -22.46
C ALA A 63 -34.80 7.40 -23.09
N SER A 64 -36.00 7.85 -22.65
CA SER A 64 -37.26 7.50 -23.33
C SER A 64 -38.46 8.39 -22.93
N ASP A 65 -38.82 9.38 -23.78
CA ASP A 65 -40.17 9.49 -24.41
C ASP A 65 -40.20 10.66 -25.44
N LEU A 66 -41.37 10.83 -26.08
CA LEU A 66 -41.86 11.95 -26.89
C LEU A 66 -41.35 12.08 -28.34
N SER A 67 -42.26 11.75 -29.25
CA SER A 67 -42.23 12.11 -30.67
C SER A 67 -43.56 12.77 -31.08
N ARG A 68 -43.57 13.50 -32.21
CA ARG A 68 -44.67 14.35 -32.76
C ARG A 68 -44.78 15.71 -32.03
N SER A 69 -45.01 16.85 -32.69
CA SER A 69 -45.56 17.08 -34.04
C SER A 69 -45.05 18.37 -34.73
N LEU A 70 -45.02 18.36 -36.07
CA LEU A 70 -44.81 19.50 -36.99
C LEU A 70 -46.09 20.39 -37.09
N PRO A 71 -46.02 21.69 -37.48
CA PRO A 71 -45.70 22.12 -38.86
C PRO A 71 -44.80 23.36 -39.05
N ASP A 72 -44.19 23.41 -40.24
CA ASP A 72 -43.51 24.54 -40.92
C ASP A 72 -44.53 25.29 -41.84
N PRO A 73 -44.23 26.30 -42.71
CA PRO A 73 -42.93 26.68 -43.33
C PRO A 73 -42.61 28.20 -43.45
N LEU A 74 -41.45 28.53 -44.05
CA LEU A 74 -41.21 29.43 -45.24
C LEU A 74 -39.68 29.63 -45.42
N LEU A 75 -39.06 29.23 -46.54
CA LEU A 75 -38.66 30.04 -47.74
C LEU A 75 -37.74 31.24 -47.42
N GLU A 76 -36.61 31.54 -48.09
CA GLU A 76 -35.97 31.19 -49.39
C GLU A 76 -34.42 31.40 -49.27
N GLU A 77 -33.46 30.97 -50.12
CA GLU A 77 -33.35 30.21 -51.39
C GLU A 77 -31.93 29.54 -51.49
N ASN A 78 -31.59 28.82 -52.57
CA ASN A 78 -30.24 28.30 -52.93
C ASN A 78 -30.20 27.90 -54.42
N PRO A 79 -29.12 28.18 -55.20
CA PRO A 79 -28.34 27.08 -55.84
C PRO A 79 -26.82 27.43 -55.97
N ALA A 80 -25.86 26.66 -56.53
CA ALA A 80 -25.75 25.51 -57.46
C ALA A 80 -24.28 24.92 -57.32
N VAL A 81 -23.59 23.99 -58.04
CA VAL A 81 -23.60 22.97 -59.14
C VAL A 81 -22.34 22.09 -58.81
N GLU A 82 -22.11 20.78 -58.98
CA GLU A 82 -22.78 19.49 -59.32
C GLU A 82 -21.87 18.38 -58.67
N ALA A 83 -22.34 17.23 -58.14
CA ALA A 83 -22.88 16.01 -58.76
C ALA A 83 -21.87 15.08 -59.50
N ALA A 84 -21.66 13.85 -58.97
CA ALA A 84 -21.45 12.60 -59.73
C ALA A 84 -21.42 11.34 -58.81
N VAL A 85 -22.28 10.36 -59.08
CA VAL A 85 -22.23 8.95 -58.57
C VAL A 85 -22.71 8.06 -59.73
N PRO A 86 -22.22 6.81 -59.87
CA PRO A 86 -23.16 5.66 -59.84
C PRO A 86 -22.54 4.34 -59.24
N LEU A 87 -23.24 3.56 -58.39
CA LEU A 87 -24.03 2.32 -58.70
C LEU A 87 -23.17 1.03 -58.96
N LEU A 88 -23.55 -0.24 -58.68
CA LEU A 88 -24.78 -0.92 -58.16
C LEU A 88 -24.46 -2.34 -57.58
N GLU A 89 -25.40 -2.87 -56.77
CA GLU A 89 -25.86 -4.28 -56.60
C GLU A 89 -24.96 -5.52 -56.29
N GLU A 90 -25.37 -6.24 -55.22
CA GLU A 90 -25.35 -7.71 -54.96
C GLU A 90 -26.10 -8.52 -56.05
N PRO A 91 -25.88 -9.84 -56.31
CA PRO A 91 -25.97 -10.90 -55.27
C PRO A 91 -25.26 -12.28 -55.49
N GLY A 92 -25.31 -13.14 -54.46
CA GLY A 92 -25.72 -14.55 -54.63
C GLY A 92 -24.72 -15.69 -54.37
N THR A 93 -25.08 -16.60 -53.44
CA THR A 93 -24.52 -17.96 -53.24
C THR A 93 -25.30 -19.00 -54.07
N PRO A 94 -24.76 -20.20 -54.44
CA PRO A 94 -24.76 -21.35 -53.51
C PRO A 94 -23.73 -22.49 -53.79
N GLU A 95 -23.87 -23.59 -53.03
CA GLU A 95 -23.42 -25.00 -53.27
C GLU A 95 -21.92 -25.38 -53.17
N ALA A 96 -21.54 -26.67 -53.00
CA ALA A 96 -21.96 -27.71 -52.03
C ALA A 96 -21.27 -29.08 -52.33
N ASP A 97 -20.83 -29.80 -51.28
CA ASP A 97 -20.67 -31.27 -51.23
C ASP A 97 -20.84 -31.70 -49.75
N ARG A 98 -21.68 -32.66 -49.30
CA ARG A 98 -21.99 -34.06 -49.69
C ARG A 98 -20.96 -35.10 -49.20
N ALA A 99 -21.32 -36.33 -48.79
CA ALA A 99 -22.58 -36.88 -48.27
C ALA A 99 -22.35 -38.32 -47.71
N ALA A 100 -23.02 -38.70 -46.62
CA ALA A 100 -23.40 -40.08 -46.16
C ALA A 100 -24.08 -39.93 -44.77
N GLU A 101 -25.39 -40.13 -44.55
CA GLU A 101 -26.20 -41.38 -44.64
C GLU A 101 -25.74 -42.45 -43.64
N SER A 102 -26.52 -42.84 -42.61
CA SER A 102 -27.84 -43.48 -42.75
C SER A 102 -28.82 -43.37 -41.56
N ASP A 103 -30.11 -43.63 -41.87
CA ASP A 103 -31.19 -44.28 -41.08
C ASP A 103 -31.59 -43.83 -39.64
N ALA A 104 -32.56 -42.90 -39.62
CA ALA A 104 -33.97 -43.13 -39.24
C ALA A 104 -34.45 -43.20 -37.76
N ALA A 105 -35.76 -42.88 -37.64
CA ALA A 105 -36.69 -43.06 -36.51
C ALA A 105 -36.60 -42.09 -35.30
N SER A 106 -37.57 -41.17 -35.24
CA SER A 106 -38.09 -40.57 -34.00
C SER A 106 -39.56 -41.02 -33.82
N PRO A 107 -40.13 -40.93 -32.60
CA PRO A 107 -40.91 -39.72 -32.28
C PRO A 107 -40.73 -39.22 -30.82
N ASP A 108 -41.41 -38.11 -30.52
CA ASP A 108 -41.28 -37.29 -29.32
C ASP A 108 -41.45 -37.99 -27.96
N ALA A 109 -40.60 -37.57 -27.00
CA ALA A 109 -40.98 -37.42 -25.59
C ALA A 109 -40.13 -36.30 -24.95
N ALA A 110 -40.77 -35.37 -24.23
CA ALA A 110 -40.06 -34.24 -23.61
C ALA A 110 -39.29 -34.67 -22.34
N ALA A 111 -38.02 -34.27 -22.25
CA ALA A 111 -37.17 -34.46 -21.07
C ALA A 111 -36.71 -33.09 -20.53
N THR A 112 -37.06 -32.78 -19.26
CA THR A 112 -36.71 -31.50 -18.63
C THR A 112 -35.27 -31.55 -18.11
N SER A 113 -34.46 -30.55 -18.47
CA SER A 113 -33.08 -30.43 -17.97
C SER A 113 -33.07 -30.01 -16.49
N CYS A 114 -32.47 -30.83 -15.63
CA CYS A 114 -32.25 -30.49 -14.22
C CYS A 114 -30.94 -29.73 -14.04
N ALA A 115 -30.98 -28.41 -14.20
CA ALA A 115 -29.89 -27.55 -13.74
C ALA A 115 -29.89 -27.47 -12.20
N ALA A 116 -28.75 -27.73 -11.56
CA ALA A 116 -28.60 -27.53 -10.13
C ALA A 116 -28.60 -26.01 -9.81
N PRO A 117 -29.30 -25.56 -8.75
CA PRO A 117 -29.34 -24.14 -8.41
C PRO A 117 -27.98 -23.68 -7.87
N VAL A 118 -27.43 -22.62 -8.47
CA VAL A 118 -26.34 -21.86 -7.85
C VAL A 118 -26.93 -21.13 -6.64
N ILE A 119 -26.59 -21.60 -5.43
CA ILE A 119 -27.02 -20.97 -4.18
C ILE A 119 -26.22 -19.67 -4.03
N ALA A 120 -26.87 -18.54 -4.29
CA ALA A 120 -26.34 -17.24 -3.89
C ALA A 120 -26.21 -17.17 -2.36
N PRO A 121 -25.15 -16.54 -1.81
CA PRO A 121 -24.97 -16.44 -0.37
C PRO A 121 -26.16 -15.74 0.28
N SER A 122 -26.53 -16.20 1.48
CA SER A 122 -27.62 -15.61 2.24
C SER A 122 -27.29 -14.17 2.67
N PHE A 123 -28.33 -13.35 2.89
CA PHE A 123 -28.15 -11.95 3.28
C PHE A 123 -27.38 -11.82 4.61
N ASP A 124 -27.57 -12.77 5.54
CA ASP A 124 -26.82 -12.83 6.80
C ASP A 124 -25.32 -13.07 6.58
N GLN A 125 -24.92 -13.93 5.62
CA GLN A 125 -23.50 -14.16 5.31
C GLN A 125 -22.82 -12.91 4.74
N LEU A 126 -23.52 -12.17 3.86
CA LEU A 126 -23.02 -10.91 3.33
C LEU A 126 -22.80 -9.88 4.45
N VAL A 127 -23.71 -9.84 5.44
CA VAL A 127 -23.62 -8.95 6.60
C VAL A 127 -22.49 -9.37 7.54
N THR A 128 -22.27 -10.68 7.80
CA THR A 128 -21.17 -11.12 8.66
C THR A 128 -19.81 -10.78 8.07
N ASP A 129 -19.55 -11.12 6.80
CA ASP A 129 -18.23 -10.92 6.19
C ASP A 129 -17.89 -9.42 6.07
N THR A 130 -18.87 -8.59 5.71
CA THR A 130 -18.74 -7.13 5.70
C THR A 130 -18.43 -6.58 7.10
N SER A 131 -19.08 -7.11 8.14
CA SER A 131 -18.88 -6.64 9.51
C SER A 131 -17.48 -6.95 10.05
N VAL A 132 -16.90 -8.11 9.71
CA VAL A 132 -15.53 -8.48 10.11
C VAL A 132 -14.51 -7.60 9.41
N ALA A 133 -14.60 -7.45 8.08
CA ALA A 133 -13.66 -6.63 7.31
C ALA A 133 -13.63 -5.15 7.76
N VAL A 134 -14.78 -4.58 8.13
CA VAL A 134 -14.87 -3.22 8.68
C VAL A 134 -14.22 -3.11 10.07
N VAL A 135 -14.39 -4.11 10.94
CA VAL A 135 -13.77 -4.12 12.28
C VAL A 135 -12.25 -4.30 12.20
N GLU A 136 -11.75 -5.19 11.33
CA GLU A 136 -10.31 -5.38 11.12
C GLU A 136 -9.65 -4.10 10.54
N GLY A 137 -10.26 -3.49 9.52
CA GLY A 137 -9.75 -2.25 8.93
C GLY A 137 -9.71 -1.07 9.91
N LEU A 138 -10.76 -0.90 10.72
CA LEU A 138 -10.78 0.12 11.79
C LEU A 138 -9.74 -0.17 12.88
N GLY A 139 -9.47 -1.44 13.19
CA GLY A 139 -8.44 -1.85 14.13
C GLY A 139 -7.04 -1.37 13.71
N SER A 140 -6.65 -1.61 12.46
CA SER A 140 -5.34 -1.18 11.94
C SER A 140 -5.20 0.34 11.84
N VAL A 141 -6.27 1.08 11.51
CA VAL A 141 -6.26 2.55 11.50
C VAL A 141 -6.14 3.12 12.91
N LEU A 142 -6.89 2.57 13.89
CA LEU A 142 -6.78 2.99 15.29
C LEU A 142 -5.39 2.69 15.86
N ALA A 143 -4.79 1.55 15.51
CA ALA A 143 -3.42 1.22 15.88
C ALA A 143 -2.40 2.22 15.32
N ALA A 144 -2.55 2.65 14.05
CA ALA A 144 -1.69 3.68 13.46
C ALA A 144 -1.86 5.06 14.13
N GLN A 145 -3.08 5.43 14.54
CA GLN A 145 -3.31 6.66 15.34
C GLN A 145 -2.66 6.58 16.73
N LEU A 146 -2.70 5.41 17.38
CA LEU A 146 -2.02 5.18 18.67
C LEU A 146 -0.49 5.10 18.53
N ALA A 147 0.04 4.79 17.35
CA ALA A 147 1.47 4.77 17.02
C ALA A 147 2.03 6.14 16.57
N ALA A 148 1.22 7.20 16.57
CA ALA A 148 1.61 8.53 16.10
C ALA A 148 2.91 9.03 16.76
N ARG A 149 3.86 9.50 15.95
CA ARG A 149 5.14 10.00 16.45
C ARG A 149 4.99 11.34 17.21
N PRO A 150 5.85 11.63 18.20
CA PRO A 150 5.94 12.95 18.82
C PRO A 150 6.29 14.01 17.77
N PHE A 151 5.50 15.09 17.69
CA PHE A 151 5.78 16.20 16.77
C PHE A 151 7.16 16.83 17.08
N PRO A 152 8.02 17.11 16.07
CA PRO A 152 7.78 17.07 14.62
C PRO A 152 8.28 15.80 13.90
N GLN A 153 8.49 14.68 14.59
CA GLN A 153 9.08 13.47 13.99
C GLN A 153 8.13 12.81 12.97
N ILE A 154 8.71 12.29 11.88
CA ILE A 154 8.02 11.47 10.88
C ILE A 154 8.05 10.00 11.31
N HIS A 155 6.96 9.27 11.05
CA HIS A 155 6.81 7.86 11.35
C HIS A 155 7.55 6.99 10.32
N GLU A 156 8.32 5.98 10.76
CA GLU A 156 9.24 5.23 9.85
C GLU A 156 8.51 4.64 8.63
N ARG A 157 7.33 4.06 8.85
CA ARG A 157 6.44 3.52 7.81
C ARG A 157 6.07 4.54 6.70
N ALA A 158 6.08 5.83 7.02
CA ALA A 158 5.81 6.93 6.09
C ALA A 158 7.08 7.43 5.38
N ARG A 159 8.28 7.14 5.92
CA ARG A 159 9.55 7.39 5.20
C ARG A 159 9.69 6.54 3.94
N LEU A 160 9.03 5.38 3.93
CA LEU A 160 8.93 4.47 2.80
C LEU A 160 8.01 4.98 1.66
N ALA A 161 7.31 6.11 1.86
CA ALA A 161 6.43 6.69 0.86
C ALA A 161 7.16 7.76 0.02
N ARG A 162 7.19 7.55 -1.30
CA ARG A 162 7.63 8.55 -2.27
C ARG A 162 6.45 9.39 -2.72
N VAL A 163 6.08 10.38 -1.91
CA VAL A 163 5.04 11.36 -2.27
C VAL A 163 5.71 12.57 -2.92
N PRO A 164 5.55 12.80 -4.24
CA PRO A 164 5.94 14.07 -4.85
C PRO A 164 5.03 15.19 -4.34
N VAL A 165 5.65 16.30 -3.92
CA VAL A 165 4.97 17.55 -3.59
C VAL A 165 5.44 18.58 -4.62
N ILE A 166 4.60 18.85 -5.61
CA ILE A 166 4.97 19.67 -6.76
C ILE A 166 4.75 21.14 -6.43
N MET A 167 5.78 21.95 -6.69
CA MET A 167 5.84 23.38 -6.39
C MET A 167 5.71 24.21 -7.67
N TYR A 168 4.60 24.95 -7.74
CA TYR A 168 4.31 25.98 -8.74
C TYR A 168 4.38 27.37 -8.08
N HIS A 169 4.67 28.39 -8.87
CA HIS A 169 4.56 29.79 -8.45
C HIS A 169 3.36 30.44 -9.14
N ASP A 170 3.58 31.22 -10.20
CA ASP A 170 2.51 31.89 -10.95
C ASP A 170 2.06 31.08 -12.17
N ILE A 171 0.77 31.18 -12.47
CA ILE A 171 0.15 30.57 -13.66
C ILE A 171 -0.50 31.68 -14.47
N LEU A 172 0.01 31.97 -15.66
CA LEU A 172 -0.40 33.13 -16.46
C LEU A 172 -0.17 32.94 -17.97
N PRO A 173 -0.94 33.61 -18.86
CA PRO A 173 -0.89 33.34 -20.30
C PRO A 173 0.46 33.62 -20.98
N GLU A 174 1.24 34.58 -20.45
CA GLU A 174 2.56 34.95 -20.96
C GLU A 174 3.58 34.88 -19.81
N LYS A 175 4.52 33.92 -19.90
CA LYS A 175 5.58 33.74 -18.91
C LYS A 175 6.49 34.96 -18.83
N GLN A 176 6.80 35.40 -17.62
CA GLN A 176 7.73 36.52 -17.35
C GLN A 176 9.07 36.03 -16.79
N VAL A 177 9.12 34.86 -16.16
CA VAL A 177 10.35 34.15 -15.72
C VAL A 177 10.27 32.66 -16.05
N PHE A 178 11.41 31.96 -15.96
CA PHE A 178 11.55 30.59 -16.47
C PHE A 178 10.72 29.53 -15.72
N PHE A 179 10.32 29.80 -14.48
CA PHE A 179 9.53 28.88 -13.64
C PHE A 179 8.02 29.15 -13.65
N ASP A 180 7.57 30.19 -14.37
CA ASP A 180 6.15 30.42 -14.64
C ASP A 180 5.58 29.29 -15.52
N VAL A 181 4.27 29.03 -15.38
CA VAL A 181 3.55 28.02 -16.17
C VAL A 181 2.35 28.68 -16.86
N THR A 182 2.05 28.33 -18.10
CA THR A 182 0.82 28.80 -18.77
C THR A 182 -0.38 27.95 -18.36
N PRO A 183 -1.62 28.46 -18.43
CA PRO A 183 -2.81 27.65 -18.12
C PRO A 183 -2.92 26.36 -18.94
N ALA A 184 -2.40 26.34 -20.17
CA ALA A 184 -2.38 25.17 -21.04
C ALA A 184 -1.34 24.12 -20.62
N GLU A 185 -0.14 24.54 -20.20
CA GLU A 185 0.86 23.63 -19.62
C GLU A 185 0.37 23.06 -18.28
N PHE A 186 -0.24 23.89 -17.42
CA PHE A 186 -0.78 23.42 -16.15
C PHE A 186 -1.96 22.45 -16.34
N GLU A 187 -2.84 22.65 -17.33
CA GLU A 187 -3.86 21.65 -17.64
C GLU A 187 -3.23 20.34 -18.20
N ALA A 188 -2.17 20.44 -19.00
CA ALA A 188 -1.43 19.26 -19.46
C ALA A 188 -0.80 18.47 -18.28
N ASP A 189 -0.27 19.16 -17.25
CA ASP A 189 0.19 18.50 -16.01
C ASP A 189 -0.96 17.73 -15.32
N LEU A 190 -2.16 18.33 -15.23
CA LEU A 190 -3.33 17.68 -14.62
C LEU A 190 -3.83 16.47 -15.43
N GLN A 191 -3.67 16.51 -16.75
CA GLN A 191 -3.94 15.38 -17.66
C GLN A 191 -2.88 14.28 -17.49
N LEU A 192 -1.59 14.62 -17.48
CA LEU A 192 -0.49 13.68 -17.27
C LEU A 192 -0.61 12.93 -15.93
N ILE A 193 -0.99 13.66 -14.86
CA ILE A 193 -1.33 13.09 -13.53
C ILE A 193 -2.46 12.06 -13.64
N ARG A 194 -3.52 12.36 -14.40
CA ARG A 194 -4.67 11.47 -14.61
C ARG A 194 -4.29 10.21 -15.39
N GLU A 195 -3.58 10.38 -16.50
CA GLU A 195 -3.21 9.30 -17.43
C GLU A 195 -2.24 8.30 -16.78
N ASN A 196 -1.34 8.78 -15.92
CA ASN A 196 -0.44 7.91 -15.16
C ASN A 196 -1.09 7.29 -13.91
N GLY A 197 -2.35 7.59 -13.63
CA GLY A 197 -3.13 7.01 -12.53
C GLY A 197 -2.67 7.49 -11.15
N LEU A 198 -2.26 8.76 -11.03
CA LEU A 198 -1.92 9.37 -9.74
C LEU A 198 -3.16 9.86 -9.01
N THR A 199 -3.10 9.88 -7.67
CA THR A 199 -4.16 10.41 -6.81
C THR A 199 -3.71 11.70 -6.14
N PRO A 200 -4.17 12.88 -6.59
CA PRO A 200 -3.98 14.13 -5.88
C PRO A 200 -4.54 14.10 -4.44
N ILE A 201 -3.73 14.54 -3.47
CA ILE A 201 -4.04 14.57 -2.04
C ILE A 201 -3.85 15.96 -1.43
N SER A 202 -4.61 16.23 -0.37
CA SER A 202 -4.45 17.43 0.47
C SER A 202 -3.20 17.36 1.35
N LEU A 203 -2.77 18.53 1.83
CA LEU A 203 -1.66 18.64 2.78
C LEU A 203 -2.00 17.98 4.13
N ASP A 204 -3.26 18.04 4.57
CA ASP A 204 -3.75 17.36 5.77
C ASP A 204 -3.58 15.82 5.68
N GLN A 205 -3.91 15.23 4.53
CA GLN A 205 -3.70 13.79 4.29
C GLN A 205 -2.21 13.44 4.33
N LEU A 206 -1.34 14.27 3.75
CA LEU A 206 0.11 14.06 3.79
C LEU A 206 0.66 14.17 5.22
N VAL A 207 0.28 15.20 5.97
CA VAL A 207 0.72 15.41 7.37
C VAL A 207 0.20 14.29 8.28
N ALA A 208 -1.04 13.85 8.10
CA ALA A 208 -1.58 12.69 8.80
C ALA A 208 -0.79 11.42 8.50
N HIS A 209 -0.49 11.14 7.23
CA HIS A 209 0.36 10.02 6.82
C HIS A 209 1.75 10.09 7.46
N LEU A 210 2.47 11.21 7.28
CA LEU A 210 3.82 11.41 7.80
C LEU A 210 3.90 11.26 9.32
N ARG A 211 2.87 11.67 10.07
CA ARG A 211 2.82 11.59 11.55
C ARG A 211 2.41 10.22 12.10
N THR A 212 1.58 9.46 11.38
CA THR A 212 0.92 8.23 11.89
C THR A 212 1.26 6.95 11.13
N GLY A 213 1.81 7.06 9.92
CA GLY A 213 1.93 5.95 8.99
C GLY A 213 0.62 5.48 8.35
N ILE A 214 -0.54 6.13 8.59
CA ILE A 214 -1.80 5.79 7.89
C ILE A 214 -1.56 5.86 6.37
N PRO A 215 -1.89 4.81 5.59
CA PRO A 215 -1.52 4.72 4.18
C PRO A 215 -2.25 5.78 3.36
N LEU A 216 -1.55 6.29 2.35
CA LEU A 216 -2.14 7.17 1.35
C LEU A 216 -2.85 6.36 0.25
N PRO A 217 -3.69 6.99 -0.58
CA PRO A 217 -4.19 6.39 -1.82
C PRO A 217 -3.05 5.93 -2.75
N PRO A 218 -3.32 5.05 -3.73
CA PRO A 218 -2.34 4.64 -4.74
C PRO A 218 -1.73 5.84 -5.49
N LYS A 219 -0.42 5.78 -5.73
CA LYS A 219 0.39 6.81 -6.40
C LYS A 219 0.01 8.26 -5.98
N PRO A 220 0.18 8.65 -4.71
CA PRO A 220 -0.27 9.95 -4.24
C PRO A 220 0.63 11.10 -4.73
N ILE A 221 0.06 12.29 -4.90
CA ILE A 221 0.77 13.52 -5.27
C ILE A 221 0.12 14.74 -4.62
N LEU A 222 0.89 15.75 -4.27
CA LEU A 222 0.38 17.01 -3.74
C LEU A 222 0.72 18.16 -4.70
N LEU A 223 -0.24 19.04 -4.96
CA LEU A 223 -0.05 20.27 -5.75
C LEU A 223 0.06 21.47 -4.81
N SER A 224 1.15 22.24 -4.92
CA SER A 224 1.43 23.41 -4.08
C SER A 224 1.73 24.66 -4.92
N PHE A 225 1.13 25.79 -4.52
CA PHE A 225 1.15 27.05 -5.26
C PHE A 225 1.58 28.19 -4.32
N ASP A 226 2.77 28.75 -4.53
CA ASP A 226 3.34 29.76 -3.64
C ASP A 226 3.06 31.20 -4.11
N ASP A 227 3.30 32.15 -3.20
CA ASP A 227 3.11 33.61 -3.31
C ASP A 227 1.69 34.17 -3.48
N GLY A 228 0.62 33.39 -3.67
CA GLY A 228 -0.74 33.94 -3.82
C GLY A 228 -0.93 34.92 -4.99
N TYR A 229 -0.50 34.54 -6.21
CA TYR A 229 -0.71 35.33 -7.43
C TYR A 229 -2.19 35.34 -7.88
N GLU A 230 -2.62 36.36 -8.63
CA GLU A 230 -3.98 36.41 -9.21
C GLU A 230 -4.27 35.21 -10.14
N GLY A 231 -3.24 34.65 -10.78
CA GLY A 231 -3.34 33.44 -11.61
C GLY A 231 -3.83 32.20 -10.84
N HIS A 232 -3.63 32.16 -9.52
CA HIS A 232 -4.13 31.08 -8.66
C HIS A 232 -5.67 31.03 -8.63
N TYR A 233 -6.32 32.19 -8.61
CA TYR A 233 -7.78 32.27 -8.64
C TYR A 233 -8.32 32.22 -10.08
N THR A 234 -7.64 32.87 -11.01
CA THR A 234 -8.12 33.04 -12.39
C THR A 234 -7.99 31.76 -13.23
N TYR A 235 -6.97 30.93 -12.97
CA TYR A 235 -6.68 29.73 -13.78
C TYR A 235 -6.58 28.44 -12.95
N VAL A 236 -5.81 28.43 -11.85
CA VAL A 236 -5.56 27.20 -11.09
C VAL A 236 -6.83 26.70 -10.40
N TYR A 237 -7.50 27.54 -9.61
CA TYR A 237 -8.67 27.16 -8.81
C TYR A 237 -9.84 26.59 -9.66
N PRO A 238 -10.23 27.19 -10.81
CA PRO A 238 -11.19 26.59 -11.73
C PRO A 238 -10.78 25.20 -12.25
N LEU A 239 -9.51 25.02 -12.65
CA LEU A 239 -9.00 23.74 -13.14
C LEU A 239 -8.96 22.68 -12.04
N LEU A 240 -8.51 23.02 -10.83
CA LEU A 240 -8.55 22.10 -9.68
C LEU A 240 -9.98 21.61 -9.39
N LYS A 241 -10.98 22.50 -9.43
CA LYS A 241 -12.41 22.13 -9.29
C LYS A 241 -12.90 21.24 -10.44
N GLN A 242 -12.55 21.57 -11.69
CA GLN A 242 -12.91 20.77 -12.87
C GLN A 242 -12.31 19.35 -12.85
N TYR A 243 -11.10 19.20 -12.29
CA TYR A 243 -10.43 17.91 -12.19
C TYR A 243 -10.74 17.15 -10.89
N GLY A 244 -11.31 17.83 -9.88
CA GLY A 244 -11.60 17.28 -8.55
C GLY A 244 -10.35 17.14 -7.67
N TYR A 245 -9.31 17.92 -7.92
CA TYR A 245 -7.98 17.77 -7.33
C TYR A 245 -7.76 18.78 -6.19
N PRO A 246 -7.33 18.34 -4.99
CA PRO A 246 -6.92 19.26 -3.94
C PRO A 246 -5.58 19.94 -4.26
N GLY A 247 -5.37 21.13 -3.70
CA GLY A 247 -4.10 21.87 -3.75
C GLY A 247 -3.91 22.78 -2.54
N MET A 248 -2.66 23.04 -2.16
CA MET A 248 -2.31 24.00 -1.10
C MET A 248 -1.78 25.32 -1.69
N PHE A 249 -2.11 26.43 -1.03
CA PHE A 249 -1.74 27.78 -1.48
C PHE A 249 -0.96 28.51 -0.36
N GLY A 250 0.30 28.86 -0.64
CA GLY A 250 1.20 29.55 0.28
C GLY A 250 1.07 31.07 0.15
N ILE A 251 0.45 31.72 1.15
CA ILE A 251 0.08 33.15 1.07
C ILE A 251 1.03 34.01 1.91
N TYR A 252 1.78 34.92 1.27
CA TYR A 252 2.54 35.96 1.99
C TYR A 252 1.68 37.22 2.17
N THR A 253 1.39 37.55 3.43
CA THR A 253 0.20 38.38 3.75
C THR A 253 0.29 39.83 3.29
N ASN A 254 1.49 40.39 3.10
CA ASN A 254 1.63 41.75 2.57
C ASN A 254 1.18 41.87 1.11
N LYS A 255 1.18 40.78 0.32
CA LYS A 255 0.79 40.84 -1.10
C LYS A 255 -0.70 41.12 -1.28
N VAL A 256 -1.53 40.43 -0.49
CA VAL A 256 -2.96 40.22 -0.74
C VAL A 256 -3.70 41.55 -0.98
N GLY A 257 -4.31 41.68 -2.15
CA GLY A 257 -4.99 42.89 -2.61
C GLY A 257 -4.09 43.96 -3.27
N ARG A 258 -2.82 43.66 -3.56
CA ARG A 258 -1.93 44.56 -4.33
C ARG A 258 -1.86 44.18 -5.81
N THR A 259 -1.74 45.23 -6.63
CA THR A 259 -1.55 45.19 -8.09
C THR A 259 -0.24 45.86 -8.55
N LEU A 260 0.66 46.17 -7.61
CA LEU A 260 1.97 46.76 -7.93
C LEU A 260 2.99 45.63 -8.19
N GLY A 261 3.45 45.50 -9.42
CA GLY A 261 4.23 44.34 -9.89
C GLY A 261 3.31 43.35 -10.58
N ARG A 262 3.38 42.07 -10.21
CA ARG A 262 2.37 41.08 -10.60
C ARG A 262 1.16 41.17 -9.67
N SER A 263 -0.04 41.00 -10.23
CA SER A 263 -1.29 40.95 -9.46
C SER A 263 -1.28 39.82 -8.42
N SER A 264 -2.05 40.01 -7.36
CA SER A 264 -2.22 39.06 -6.27
C SER A 264 -3.69 38.81 -5.97
N LEU A 265 -3.97 37.71 -5.27
CA LEU A 265 -5.30 37.41 -4.76
C LEU A 265 -5.85 38.59 -3.93
N THR A 266 -7.13 38.92 -4.07
CA THR A 266 -7.83 39.77 -3.11
C THR A 266 -8.26 38.97 -1.87
N TRP A 267 -8.63 39.66 -0.79
CA TRP A 267 -9.16 39.01 0.41
C TRP A 267 -10.54 38.36 0.18
N GLU A 268 -11.26 38.74 -0.87
CA GLU A 268 -12.54 38.15 -1.27
C GLU A 268 -12.27 36.85 -2.02
N GLN A 269 -11.39 36.87 -3.03
CA GLN A 269 -10.94 35.69 -3.76
C GLN A 269 -10.35 34.63 -2.83
N LEU A 270 -9.49 35.03 -1.89
CA LEU A 270 -8.87 34.11 -0.93
C LEU A 270 -9.88 33.51 0.05
N ARG A 271 -10.96 34.23 0.41
CA ARG A 271 -12.06 33.67 1.21
C ARG A 271 -12.92 32.68 0.43
N GLU A 272 -13.17 32.94 -0.84
CA GLU A 272 -13.91 31.99 -1.70
C GLU A 272 -13.12 30.70 -1.89
N MET A 273 -11.82 30.80 -2.18
CA MET A 273 -10.92 29.64 -2.24
C MET A 273 -10.89 28.89 -0.90
N ALA A 274 -10.67 29.59 0.22
CA ALA A 274 -10.57 28.98 1.55
C ALA A 274 -11.88 28.35 2.09
N ALA A 275 -13.01 28.53 1.41
CA ALA A 275 -14.27 27.87 1.72
C ALA A 275 -14.48 26.55 0.94
N ASP A 276 -13.61 26.24 -0.02
CA ASP A 276 -13.69 25.02 -0.83
C ASP A 276 -12.87 23.87 -0.20
N PRO A 277 -13.44 22.66 -0.02
CA PRO A 277 -12.72 21.53 0.58
C PRO A 277 -11.55 21.00 -0.27
N LEU A 278 -11.36 21.48 -1.51
CA LEU A 278 -10.16 21.20 -2.31
C LEU A 278 -8.97 22.10 -1.94
N VAL A 279 -9.16 23.16 -1.14
CA VAL A 279 -8.14 24.19 -0.90
C VAL A 279 -7.60 24.14 0.53
N THR A 280 -6.29 23.92 0.68
CA THR A 280 -5.59 24.17 1.95
C THR A 280 -4.84 25.51 1.89
N ILE A 281 -5.11 26.44 2.81
CA ILE A 281 -4.34 27.69 2.91
C ILE A 281 -3.17 27.52 3.88
N ALA A 282 -1.96 27.83 3.42
CA ALA A 282 -0.74 27.87 4.21
C ALA A 282 -0.22 29.30 4.33
N SER A 283 0.46 29.60 5.44
CA SER A 283 1.14 30.89 5.65
C SER A 283 2.52 30.89 5.00
N HIS A 284 2.88 31.94 4.28
CA HIS A 284 4.18 32.05 3.59
C HIS A 284 4.91 33.33 4.02
N SER A 285 5.05 33.55 5.33
CA SER A 285 5.50 34.80 5.97
C SER A 285 4.56 36.03 5.79
N ILE A 286 5.00 37.21 6.23
CA ILE A 286 4.33 38.49 5.95
C ILE A 286 4.88 39.10 4.67
N SER A 287 6.20 39.31 4.58
CA SER A 287 6.83 40.12 3.54
C SER A 287 7.60 39.35 2.47
N HIS A 288 7.66 38.01 2.54
CA HIS A 288 8.56 37.17 1.74
C HIS A 288 10.04 37.64 1.81
N PRO A 289 10.67 37.63 3.00
CA PRO A 289 12.11 37.86 3.14
C PRO A 289 12.90 36.73 2.44
N PRO A 290 13.98 37.01 1.68
CA PRO A 290 14.74 35.97 0.97
C PRO A 290 15.32 34.87 1.87
N ASP A 291 15.77 35.24 3.09
CA ASP A 291 16.24 34.28 4.08
C ASP A 291 15.73 34.64 5.49
N LEU A 292 14.91 33.75 6.05
CA LEU A 292 14.43 33.85 7.44
C LEU A 292 15.57 33.65 8.47
N ARG A 293 16.64 32.94 8.11
CA ARG A 293 17.81 32.66 8.96
C ARG A 293 18.65 33.91 9.21
N GLU A 294 18.61 34.92 8.32
CA GLU A 294 19.29 36.19 8.52
C GLU A 294 18.52 37.17 9.43
N LEU A 295 17.22 36.95 9.64
CA LEU A 295 16.38 37.88 10.42
C LEU A 295 16.66 37.80 11.93
N PRO A 296 16.78 38.95 12.63
CA PRO A 296 16.73 39.00 14.10
C PRO A 296 15.43 38.40 14.64
N ASP A 297 15.48 37.78 15.82
CA ASP A 297 14.34 37.02 16.39
C ASP A 297 13.03 37.84 16.49
N ASP A 298 13.07 39.14 16.76
CA ASP A 298 11.86 39.98 16.78
C ASP A 298 11.17 40.10 15.41
N HIS A 299 11.95 40.24 14.33
CA HIS A 299 11.42 40.27 12.96
C HIS A 299 11.01 38.87 12.50
N LEU A 300 11.83 37.85 12.78
CA LEU A 300 11.51 36.45 12.48
C LEU A 300 10.21 36.00 13.15
N ARG A 301 9.99 36.39 14.41
CA ARG A 301 8.75 36.18 15.14
C ARG A 301 7.58 36.94 14.51
N GLN A 302 7.76 38.17 14.01
CA GLN A 302 6.70 38.89 13.31
C GLN A 302 6.33 38.15 12.01
N GLU A 303 7.31 37.85 11.15
CA GLU A 303 7.10 37.16 9.88
C GLU A 303 6.38 35.81 10.03
N ILE A 304 6.64 35.06 11.10
CA ILE A 304 6.05 33.72 11.32
C ILE A 304 4.74 33.75 12.13
N VAL A 305 4.65 34.54 13.21
CA VAL A 305 3.50 34.50 14.13
C VAL A 305 2.37 35.42 13.66
N GLU A 306 2.71 36.61 13.16
CA GLU A 306 1.72 37.63 12.80
C GLU A 306 1.13 37.37 11.41
N SER A 307 1.83 36.69 10.50
CA SER A 307 1.24 36.16 9.24
C SER A 307 0.10 35.18 9.52
N LYS A 308 0.32 34.22 10.44
CA LYS A 308 -0.72 33.29 10.92
C LYS A 308 -1.93 34.07 11.41
N ARG A 309 -1.69 35.01 12.34
CA ARG A 309 -2.75 35.81 12.97
C ARG A 309 -3.54 36.63 11.95
N ILE A 310 -2.87 37.21 10.94
CA ILE A 310 -3.52 37.97 9.86
C ILE A 310 -4.44 37.06 9.05
N LEU A 311 -3.95 35.90 8.58
CA LEU A 311 -4.75 34.94 7.80
C LEU A 311 -5.94 34.40 8.62
N GLU A 312 -5.72 33.95 9.85
CA GLU A 312 -6.77 33.44 10.74
C GLU A 312 -7.84 34.51 11.03
N THR A 313 -7.42 35.76 11.24
CA THR A 313 -8.36 36.89 11.45
C THR A 313 -9.15 37.24 10.18
N ALA A 314 -8.52 37.15 9.00
CA ALA A 314 -9.14 37.58 7.74
C ALA A 314 -10.04 36.52 7.10
N LEU A 315 -9.77 35.23 7.35
CA LEU A 315 -10.45 34.07 6.75
C LEU A 315 -11.38 33.34 7.73
N GLY A 316 -11.14 33.42 9.04
CA GLY A 316 -11.98 32.77 10.07
C GLY A 316 -11.73 31.25 10.22
N ILE A 317 -10.72 30.71 9.56
CA ILE A 317 -10.23 29.33 9.69
C ILE A 317 -8.92 29.29 10.49
N ALA A 318 -8.54 28.12 11.01
CA ALA A 318 -7.19 27.90 11.54
C ALA A 318 -6.18 27.73 10.39
N ILE A 319 -4.95 28.20 10.57
CA ILE A 319 -3.89 28.08 9.55
C ILE A 319 -2.80 27.16 10.09
N GLU A 320 -2.89 25.86 9.77
CA GLU A 320 -2.06 24.83 10.39
C GLU A 320 -0.67 24.67 9.74
N HIS A 321 -0.42 25.25 8.56
CA HIS A 321 0.82 25.03 7.80
C HIS A 321 1.59 26.31 7.48
N PHE A 322 2.92 26.19 7.41
CA PHE A 322 3.83 27.24 6.96
C PHE A 322 4.61 26.82 5.70
N VAL A 323 5.06 27.77 4.89
CA VAL A 323 5.97 27.55 3.76
C VAL A 323 7.14 28.53 3.92
N TYR A 324 8.38 28.03 3.89
CA TYR A 324 9.56 28.91 3.98
C TYR A 324 9.78 29.64 2.65
N PRO A 325 9.85 30.99 2.63
CA PRO A 325 10.41 31.75 1.52
C PRO A 325 11.75 31.17 1.07
N GLU A 326 11.89 30.93 -0.23
CA GLU A 326 13.08 30.34 -0.88
C GLU A 326 13.58 29.01 -0.23
N GLY A 327 12.74 28.30 0.54
CA GLY A 327 13.12 27.10 1.30
C GLY A 327 14.08 27.35 2.47
N ASN A 328 14.44 28.60 2.76
CA ASN A 328 15.52 28.90 3.69
C ASN A 328 15.10 28.76 5.16
N THR A 329 15.59 27.71 5.83
CA THR A 329 15.23 27.37 7.22
C THR A 329 16.39 26.74 8.01
N ASP A 330 16.31 26.79 9.34
CA ASP A 330 17.24 26.19 10.31
C ASP A 330 16.50 25.82 11.62
N GLU A 331 17.20 25.27 12.63
CA GLU A 331 16.61 24.96 13.94
C GLU A 331 16.01 26.18 14.68
N ARG A 332 16.42 27.41 14.36
CA ARG A 332 15.90 28.65 14.98
C ARG A 332 14.60 29.08 14.31
N VAL A 333 14.55 29.06 12.99
CA VAL A 333 13.35 29.30 12.18
C VAL A 333 12.29 28.24 12.50
N GLN A 334 12.65 26.95 12.49
CA GLN A 334 11.74 25.85 12.85
C GLN A 334 11.17 25.98 14.28
N ARG A 335 11.97 26.44 15.26
CA ARG A 335 11.48 26.72 16.62
C ARG A 335 10.44 27.82 16.67
N TRP A 336 10.55 28.86 15.86
CA TRP A 336 9.52 29.90 15.78
C TRP A 336 8.24 29.39 15.11
N VAL A 337 8.35 28.57 14.06
CA VAL A 337 7.19 27.89 13.43
C VAL A 337 6.48 26.98 14.43
N GLN A 338 7.21 26.18 15.20
CA GLN A 338 6.64 25.35 16.26
C GLN A 338 5.96 26.18 17.36
N GLN A 339 6.55 27.31 17.78
CA GLN A 339 5.97 28.20 18.78
C GLN A 339 4.72 28.96 18.29
N ALA A 340 4.63 29.21 16.97
CA ALA A 340 3.42 29.73 16.34
C ALA A 340 2.29 28.69 16.22
N GLY A 341 2.53 27.43 16.58
CA GLY A 341 1.53 26.37 16.54
C GLY A 341 1.14 25.95 15.12
N TYR A 342 2.10 25.92 14.20
CA TYR A 342 1.94 25.20 12.92
C TYR A 342 2.21 23.70 13.13
N GLN A 343 1.39 22.86 12.51
CA GLN A 343 1.46 21.39 12.53
C GLN A 343 2.35 20.81 11.43
N SER A 344 2.77 21.62 10.46
CA SER A 344 3.84 21.31 9.52
C SER A 344 4.42 22.56 8.88
N ALA A 345 5.58 22.41 8.24
CA ALA A 345 6.10 23.41 7.32
C ALA A 345 6.79 22.77 6.11
N LEU A 346 6.68 23.43 4.96
CA LEU A 346 7.22 22.98 3.68
C LEU A 346 8.45 23.79 3.28
N THR A 347 9.41 23.11 2.67
CA THR A 347 10.70 23.64 2.22
C THR A 347 10.96 23.29 0.75
N MET A 348 12.15 23.56 0.24
CA MET A 348 12.66 23.10 -1.06
C MET A 348 14.16 22.83 -0.97
N ASN A 349 14.71 22.11 -1.95
CA ASN A 349 16.14 21.85 -2.11
C ASN A 349 16.48 21.85 -3.61
N ASP A 350 17.30 22.79 -4.06
CA ASP A 350 17.66 22.94 -5.48
C ASP A 350 18.73 21.93 -5.95
N GLU A 351 19.42 21.24 -5.03
CA GLU A 351 20.44 20.23 -5.35
C GLU A 351 19.86 18.82 -5.50
N MET A 352 18.73 18.52 -4.83
CA MET A 352 18.18 17.17 -4.74
C MET A 352 16.65 17.12 -4.75
N ASN A 353 16.07 16.41 -5.72
CA ASN A 353 14.66 16.05 -5.74
C ASN A 353 14.32 15.09 -4.58
N LEU A 354 13.79 15.61 -3.48
CA LEU A 354 13.43 14.83 -2.29
C LEU A 354 11.90 14.68 -2.16
N PHE A 355 11.44 13.43 -2.02
CA PHE A 355 10.04 13.11 -1.72
C PHE A 355 9.70 13.40 -0.25
N ALA A 356 8.41 13.63 0.05
CA ALA A 356 7.98 14.00 1.40
C ALA A 356 8.40 13.01 2.51
N GLY A 357 8.46 11.70 2.24
CA GLY A 357 8.94 10.70 3.21
C GLY A 357 10.44 10.80 3.56
N ALA A 358 11.25 11.36 2.64
CA ALA A 358 12.68 11.58 2.85
C ALA A 358 12.99 12.87 3.66
N SER A 359 11.97 13.68 3.97
CA SER A 359 12.11 14.87 4.80
C SER A 359 12.66 14.54 6.20
N GLU A 360 13.45 15.43 6.80
CA GLU A 360 13.95 15.22 8.16
C GLU A 360 12.80 15.16 9.18
N SER A 361 11.90 16.15 9.13
CA SER A 361 10.77 16.33 10.04
C SER A 361 9.52 16.90 9.35
N LEU A 362 8.41 16.94 10.08
CA LEU A 362 7.17 17.64 9.70
C LEU A 362 7.36 19.16 9.58
N LEU A 363 8.42 19.75 10.14
CA LEU A 363 8.77 21.17 10.03
C LEU A 363 9.68 21.46 8.82
N SER A 364 9.94 20.46 7.97
CA SER A 364 10.88 20.55 6.85
C SER A 364 10.45 19.64 5.69
N ILE A 365 9.14 19.61 5.38
CA ILE A 365 8.58 18.74 4.34
C ILE A 365 9.12 19.16 2.97
N GLN A 366 9.84 18.25 2.31
CA GLN A 366 10.50 18.51 1.04
C GLN A 366 9.50 18.64 -0.12
N ARG A 367 9.88 19.47 -1.10
CA ARG A 367 9.12 19.75 -2.33
C ARG A 367 10.04 19.70 -3.54
N VAL A 368 9.42 19.54 -4.70
CA VAL A 368 10.08 19.41 -6.00
C VAL A 368 9.44 20.42 -6.97
N GLY A 369 10.26 21.16 -7.73
CA GLY A 369 9.76 22.12 -8.72
C GLY A 369 8.98 21.46 -9.87
N GLN A 370 7.96 22.15 -10.39
CA GLN A 370 7.07 21.62 -11.45
C GLN A 370 7.79 21.02 -12.68
N SER A 371 8.96 21.54 -13.04
CA SER A 371 9.75 21.08 -14.19
C SER A 371 10.30 19.65 -14.07
N GLN A 372 10.11 19.00 -12.92
CA GLN A 372 10.51 17.62 -12.65
C GLN A 372 9.32 16.64 -12.67
N LEU A 373 8.08 17.09 -12.92
CA LEU A 373 6.86 16.27 -12.83
C LEU A 373 7.00 14.93 -13.58
N GLU A 374 7.37 14.98 -14.86
CA GLU A 374 7.58 13.78 -15.71
C GLU A 374 8.62 12.79 -15.13
N THR A 375 9.59 13.28 -14.36
CA THR A 375 10.64 12.44 -13.75
C THR A 375 10.17 11.79 -12.45
N VAL A 376 9.36 12.48 -11.64
CA VAL A 376 8.89 11.97 -10.35
C VAL A 376 7.58 11.17 -10.44
N ILE A 377 6.81 11.34 -11.51
CA ILE A 377 5.47 10.75 -11.68
C ILE A 377 5.46 9.21 -11.63
N GLN A 378 6.47 8.55 -12.20
CA GLN A 378 6.59 7.08 -12.18
C GLN A 378 7.05 6.53 -10.83
N GLN A 379 7.64 7.38 -9.99
CA GLN A 379 8.18 7.00 -8.68
C GLN A 379 7.15 7.10 -7.55
N ALA A 380 6.01 7.77 -7.80
CA ALA A 380 4.99 8.09 -6.81
C ALA A 380 4.42 6.84 -6.10
N TYR A 381 4.60 6.77 -4.77
CA TYR A 381 4.25 5.59 -3.97
C TYR A 381 3.77 5.97 -2.56
N GLY A 382 2.60 5.47 -2.15
CA GLY A 382 1.92 5.86 -0.91
C GLY A 382 2.37 5.16 0.37
N GLY A 383 3.51 4.47 0.33
CA GLY A 383 3.98 3.60 1.41
C GLY A 383 3.27 2.23 1.41
N PRO A 384 3.75 1.27 2.21
CA PRO A 384 3.16 -0.07 2.28
C PRO A 384 1.71 -0.06 2.78
N PRO A 385 0.89 -1.08 2.48
CA PRO A 385 -0.44 -1.24 3.08
C PRO A 385 -0.36 -1.46 4.59
N LEU A 386 -1.44 -1.16 5.33
CA LEU A 386 -1.49 -1.47 6.77
C LEU A 386 -1.48 -3.00 6.99
N PRO A 387 -0.79 -3.49 8.03
CA PRO A 387 -0.93 -4.87 8.47
C PRO A 387 -2.39 -5.19 8.78
N ARG A 388 -2.88 -6.29 8.22
CA ARG A 388 -4.17 -6.86 8.61
C ARG A 388 -3.98 -7.86 9.74
N TRP A 389 -4.56 -7.55 10.90
CA TRP A 389 -4.58 -8.43 12.07
C TRP A 389 -5.94 -9.12 12.17
N GLY A 390 -5.95 -10.41 12.51
CA GLY A 390 -7.17 -11.23 12.59
C GLY A 390 -7.42 -12.08 11.33
N GLN A 391 -7.12 -11.54 10.14
CA GLN A 391 -7.36 -12.22 8.87
C GLN A 391 -6.73 -13.63 8.82
N ALA A 392 -7.55 -14.62 8.44
CA ALA A 392 -7.17 -16.03 8.36
C ALA A 392 -6.16 -16.31 7.23
N PHE A 393 -5.34 -17.34 7.42
CA PHE A 393 -4.39 -17.81 6.41
C PHE A 393 -5.10 -18.53 5.26
N ARG A 394 -4.71 -18.19 4.03
CA ARG A 394 -5.33 -18.66 2.78
C ARG A 394 -4.53 -19.79 2.14
N PHE A 395 -4.45 -20.92 2.85
CA PHE A 395 -3.73 -22.12 2.37
C PHE A 395 -4.48 -22.91 1.28
N ASP A 396 -5.68 -22.45 0.94
CA ASP A 396 -6.54 -22.91 -0.15
C ASP A 396 -6.32 -22.13 -1.47
N ALA A 397 -5.57 -21.03 -1.43
CA ALA A 397 -5.39 -20.13 -2.56
C ALA A 397 -4.70 -20.80 -3.77
N PRO A 398 -5.10 -20.46 -5.00
CA PRO A 398 -4.53 -21.04 -6.22
C PRO A 398 -3.06 -20.64 -6.39
N PHE A 399 -2.27 -21.54 -6.98
CA PHE A 399 -0.86 -21.28 -7.26
C PHE A 399 -0.67 -20.21 -8.32
N GLN A 400 0.24 -19.28 -8.06
CA GLN A 400 0.67 -18.25 -9.00
C GLN A 400 2.19 -18.16 -9.01
N LEU A 401 2.75 -17.79 -10.16
CA LEU A 401 4.14 -17.38 -10.33
C LEU A 401 4.13 -15.98 -10.95
N ASN A 402 4.62 -14.99 -10.21
CA ASN A 402 4.59 -13.58 -10.57
C ASN A 402 6.02 -13.03 -10.56
N THR A 403 6.47 -12.49 -11.69
CA THR A 403 7.71 -11.71 -11.78
C THR A 403 7.37 -10.23 -11.73
N VAL A 404 7.97 -9.49 -10.80
CA VAL A 404 7.68 -8.06 -10.59
C VAL A 404 8.96 -7.30 -10.24
N THR A 405 9.14 -6.10 -10.79
CA THR A 405 10.23 -5.21 -10.39
C THR A 405 9.70 -4.14 -9.45
N VAL A 406 10.31 -4.02 -8.26
CA VAL A 406 9.91 -3.05 -7.22
C VAL A 406 11.16 -2.30 -6.78
N ASN A 407 11.18 -0.99 -7.01
CA ASN A 407 12.35 -0.13 -6.75
C ASN A 407 13.63 -0.67 -7.42
N GLU A 408 13.53 -0.95 -8.72
CA GLU A 408 14.61 -1.53 -9.54
C GLU A 408 15.03 -2.97 -9.15
N VAL A 409 14.63 -3.49 -7.99
CA VAL A 409 14.83 -4.90 -7.59
C VAL A 409 13.85 -5.80 -8.35
N PRO A 410 14.30 -6.71 -9.24
CA PRO A 410 13.45 -7.76 -9.77
C PRO A 410 13.21 -8.84 -8.71
N LEU A 411 11.97 -9.31 -8.61
CA LEU A 411 11.52 -10.36 -7.69
C LEU A 411 10.79 -11.45 -8.48
N ILE A 412 11.06 -12.71 -8.14
CA ILE A 412 10.31 -13.87 -8.66
C ILE A 412 9.57 -14.49 -7.47
N LEU A 413 8.23 -14.40 -7.51
CA LEU A 413 7.34 -14.75 -6.41
C LEU A 413 6.47 -15.95 -6.79
N ALA A 414 6.56 -17.06 -6.06
CA ALA A 414 5.61 -18.16 -6.16
C ALA A 414 4.72 -18.19 -4.92
N SER A 415 3.41 -18.17 -5.10
CA SER A 415 2.43 -18.03 -4.00
C SER A 415 1.28 -19.02 -4.09
N GLY A 416 0.58 -19.23 -2.97
CA GLY A 416 -0.61 -20.09 -2.87
C GLY A 416 -0.34 -21.48 -2.27
N GLY A 417 -1.40 -22.29 -2.13
CA GLY A 417 -1.35 -23.60 -1.47
C GLY A 417 -0.98 -23.54 0.02
N ARG A 418 -0.65 -24.69 0.62
CA ARG A 418 -0.23 -24.83 2.02
C ARG A 418 1.30 -24.84 2.12
N PRO A 419 1.93 -24.13 3.08
CA PRO A 419 3.37 -24.15 3.23
C PRO A 419 3.82 -25.36 4.05
N VAL A 420 5.00 -25.89 3.71
CA VAL A 420 5.60 -27.07 4.32
C VAL A 420 7.12 -26.96 4.32
N THR A 421 7.79 -27.79 5.11
CA THR A 421 9.23 -28.05 4.93
C THR A 421 9.48 -29.44 4.36
N ILE A 422 10.66 -29.63 3.76
CA ILE A 422 11.19 -30.94 3.38
C ILE A 422 12.66 -30.98 3.81
N HIS A 423 13.04 -31.93 4.65
CA HIS A 423 14.43 -32.20 5.02
C HIS A 423 14.88 -33.47 4.27
N ALA A 424 15.95 -33.37 3.49
CA ALA A 424 16.60 -34.48 2.81
C ALA A 424 17.72 -35.10 3.68
N ASP A 425 18.16 -36.31 3.34
CA ASP A 425 19.28 -37.00 3.99
C ASP A 425 20.66 -36.52 3.50
N SER A 426 20.70 -35.88 2.33
CA SER A 426 21.88 -35.20 1.79
C SER A 426 21.54 -33.87 1.13
N ARG A 427 22.55 -33.18 0.59
CA ARG A 427 22.40 -31.91 -0.13
C ARG A 427 22.08 -32.20 -1.60
N TYR A 428 20.91 -31.76 -2.06
CA TYR A 428 20.39 -31.96 -3.41
C TYR A 428 19.90 -30.64 -4.02
N GLN A 429 19.65 -30.59 -5.33
CA GLN A 429 18.96 -29.46 -5.93
C GLN A 429 17.50 -29.39 -5.42
N VAL A 430 16.95 -28.18 -5.29
CA VAL A 430 15.57 -27.99 -4.80
C VAL A 430 14.55 -28.77 -5.62
N TRP A 431 14.76 -28.88 -6.94
CA TRP A 431 13.88 -29.65 -7.82
C TRP A 431 13.97 -31.17 -7.56
N GLU A 432 15.17 -31.72 -7.31
CA GLU A 432 15.36 -33.15 -6.99
C GLU A 432 14.63 -33.53 -5.70
N ILE A 433 14.76 -32.70 -4.65
CA ILE A 433 14.07 -32.87 -3.35
C ILE A 433 12.55 -32.93 -3.55
N THR A 434 12.02 -32.18 -4.49
CA THR A 434 10.58 -32.14 -4.79
C THR A 434 10.09 -33.17 -5.81
N GLU A 435 10.97 -33.80 -6.61
CA GLU A 435 10.56 -34.65 -7.75
C GLU A 435 9.63 -35.81 -7.33
N HIS A 436 9.78 -36.31 -6.10
CA HIS A 436 9.00 -37.42 -5.56
C HIS A 436 7.87 -36.94 -4.64
N THR A 437 7.42 -35.69 -4.80
CA THR A 437 6.38 -35.04 -3.99
C THR A 437 5.30 -34.40 -4.87
N ASN A 438 4.23 -33.91 -4.24
CA ASN A 438 3.23 -33.05 -4.89
C ASN A 438 3.49 -31.53 -4.71
N ALA A 439 4.71 -31.11 -4.38
CA ALA A 439 5.05 -29.68 -4.29
C ALA A 439 4.92 -28.97 -5.64
N VAL A 440 4.24 -27.82 -5.67
CA VAL A 440 4.02 -27.02 -6.88
C VAL A 440 5.03 -25.87 -6.98
N ALA A 441 5.47 -25.34 -5.84
CA ALA A 441 6.58 -24.40 -5.75
C ALA A 441 7.49 -24.79 -4.58
N ALA A 442 8.77 -24.41 -4.64
CA ALA A 442 9.72 -24.64 -3.57
C ALA A 442 10.90 -23.68 -3.65
N VAL A 443 11.40 -23.26 -2.49
CA VAL A 443 12.64 -22.49 -2.35
C VAL A 443 13.60 -23.26 -1.44
N ASP A 444 14.90 -23.05 -1.61
CA ASP A 444 15.90 -23.51 -0.65
C ASP A 444 15.57 -23.04 0.77
N GLY A 445 15.70 -23.94 1.74
CA GLY A 445 15.25 -23.73 3.11
C GLY A 445 16.39 -23.33 4.05
N GLY A 446 16.04 -22.64 5.13
CA GLY A 446 16.98 -21.90 5.98
C GLY A 446 18.20 -22.68 6.52
N PHE A 447 19.34 -22.57 5.83
CA PHE A 447 20.60 -23.26 6.14
C PHE A 447 21.76 -22.25 6.20
N PHE A 448 21.90 -21.56 7.34
CA PHE A 448 22.63 -20.28 7.36
C PHE A 448 24.14 -20.37 7.46
N SER A 449 24.78 -19.85 6.41
CA SER A 449 26.13 -19.26 6.35
C SER A 449 26.84 -19.14 7.71
N LEU A 450 27.68 -20.14 7.98
CA LEU A 450 29.00 -19.92 8.52
C LEU A 450 29.95 -19.76 7.32
N GLU A 451 31.06 -19.05 7.51
CA GLU A 451 32.11 -18.81 6.50
C GLU A 451 32.53 -20.08 5.72
N HIS A 452 32.48 -21.23 6.41
CA HIS A 452 32.69 -22.55 5.84
C HIS A 452 31.53 -23.46 6.26
N LEU A 453 30.78 -24.00 5.29
CA LEU A 453 29.71 -24.99 5.50
C LEU A 453 29.82 -26.12 4.48
N ASP A 454 30.31 -27.27 4.96
CA ASP A 454 30.43 -28.56 4.27
C ASP A 454 29.46 -29.63 4.85
N SER A 455 28.63 -29.23 5.81
CA SER A 455 27.73 -30.11 6.56
C SER A 455 26.33 -30.25 5.94
N ASN A 456 25.67 -31.36 6.24
CA ASN A 456 24.24 -31.58 5.98
C ASN A 456 23.37 -31.15 7.19
N VAL A 457 23.97 -30.82 8.34
CA VAL A 457 23.26 -30.60 9.61
C VAL A 457 22.77 -29.16 9.74
N MET A 458 21.46 -29.02 9.95
CA MET A 458 20.78 -27.74 10.20
C MET A 458 21.25 -27.08 11.51
N VAL A 459 21.47 -25.76 11.48
CA VAL A 459 22.09 -25.00 12.58
C VAL A 459 21.12 -24.77 13.77
N GLY A 460 19.84 -24.61 13.47
CA GLY A 460 18.77 -24.49 14.47
C GLY A 460 18.01 -25.81 14.67
N PRO A 461 17.09 -25.88 15.65
CA PRO A 461 16.17 -27.00 15.75
C PRO A 461 15.27 -27.06 14.51
N VAL A 462 14.94 -28.27 14.08
CA VAL A 462 14.09 -28.54 12.92
C VAL A 462 13.01 -29.56 13.27
N LEU A 463 11.78 -29.27 12.86
CA LEU A 463 10.72 -30.25 12.67
C LEU A 463 10.29 -30.19 11.22
N SER A 464 10.04 -31.34 10.60
CA SER A 464 9.37 -31.39 9.31
C SER A 464 8.36 -32.52 9.29
N GLN A 465 7.20 -32.30 8.67
CA GLN A 465 6.21 -33.35 8.49
C GLN A 465 6.68 -34.46 7.52
N ASN A 466 7.74 -34.24 6.73
CA ASN A 466 8.29 -35.27 5.83
C ASN A 466 9.08 -36.35 6.58
N THR A 467 9.75 -35.99 7.67
CA THR A 467 10.51 -36.88 8.56
C THR A 467 9.78 -37.19 9.86
N GLN A 468 8.75 -36.41 10.21
CA GLN A 468 7.96 -36.48 11.46
C GLN A 468 8.82 -36.46 12.74
N THR A 469 10.06 -35.98 12.64
CA THR A 469 11.09 -36.08 13.68
C THR A 469 11.57 -34.70 14.08
N PHE A 470 11.55 -34.40 15.37
CA PHE A 470 12.17 -33.18 15.91
C PHE A 470 13.67 -33.41 16.10
N VAL A 471 14.49 -32.61 15.44
CA VAL A 471 15.95 -32.60 15.58
C VAL A 471 16.35 -31.33 16.34
N PRO A 472 16.83 -31.41 17.58
CA PRO A 472 17.30 -30.24 18.33
C PRO A 472 18.61 -29.69 17.74
N GLY A 473 18.75 -28.37 17.73
CA GLY A 473 20.01 -27.72 17.33
C GLY A 473 21.12 -27.93 18.36
N ASN A 474 22.38 -27.83 17.92
CA ASN A 474 23.55 -28.03 18.76
C ASN A 474 23.64 -26.98 19.88
N VAL A 475 23.54 -27.43 21.15
CA VAL A 475 23.50 -26.59 22.36
C VAL A 475 24.66 -25.59 22.47
N LYS A 476 25.82 -25.87 21.85
CA LYS A 476 26.97 -24.95 21.81
C LYS A 476 26.83 -23.81 20.79
N GLU A 477 26.07 -24.05 19.71
CA GLU A 477 25.96 -23.16 18.54
C GLU A 477 24.63 -22.40 18.49
N ILE A 478 23.52 -22.97 18.98
CA ILE A 478 22.19 -22.32 18.99
C ILE A 478 22.16 -20.94 19.65
N ARG A 479 23.11 -20.64 20.56
CA ARG A 479 23.25 -19.31 21.18
C ARG A 479 23.70 -18.22 20.19
N ARG A 480 24.33 -18.59 19.06
CA ARG A 480 24.75 -17.66 17.99
C ARG A 480 23.58 -17.24 17.08
N ILE A 481 22.49 -18.00 17.08
CA ILE A 481 21.27 -17.72 16.32
C ILE A 481 20.12 -17.23 17.23
N ALA A 482 20.39 -16.94 18.50
CA ALA A 482 19.41 -16.39 19.42
C ALA A 482 18.82 -15.08 18.88
N GLY A 483 17.50 -14.92 18.99
CA GLY A 483 16.76 -13.77 18.48
C GLY A 483 16.45 -13.78 16.98
N ARG A 484 17.04 -14.69 16.19
CA ARG A 484 16.68 -14.88 14.76
C ARG A 484 15.22 -15.36 14.60
N PRO A 485 14.60 -15.27 13.41
CA PRO A 485 13.23 -15.72 13.22
C PRO A 485 13.13 -17.24 13.33
N LEU A 486 12.45 -17.74 14.36
CA LEU A 486 11.89 -19.08 14.36
C LEU A 486 10.57 -19.04 13.60
N VAL A 487 10.49 -19.84 12.53
CA VAL A 487 9.28 -20.09 11.74
C VAL A 487 8.61 -21.34 12.30
N LEU A 488 7.32 -21.25 12.62
CA LEU A 488 6.48 -22.35 13.07
C LEU A 488 5.28 -22.48 12.14
N ILE A 489 5.00 -23.69 11.65
CA ILE A 489 3.90 -23.96 10.71
C ILE A 489 3.00 -25.06 11.29
N SER A 490 1.70 -24.88 11.14
CA SER A 490 0.64 -25.85 11.40
C SER A 490 -0.28 -25.95 10.17
N PRO A 491 -1.26 -26.88 10.12
CA PRO A 491 -2.15 -27.02 8.96
C PRO A 491 -3.04 -25.80 8.65
N THR A 492 -3.12 -24.80 9.54
CA THR A 492 -3.97 -23.60 9.37
C THR A 492 -3.32 -22.28 9.79
N GLN A 493 -2.08 -22.28 10.31
CA GLN A 493 -1.40 -21.08 10.81
C GLN A 493 0.12 -21.11 10.61
N VAL A 494 0.72 -19.93 10.43
CA VAL A 494 2.17 -19.69 10.56
C VAL A 494 2.43 -18.70 11.69
N LYS A 495 3.48 -18.91 12.48
CA LYS A 495 4.06 -17.91 13.39
C LYS A 495 5.51 -17.62 13.02
N PHE A 496 5.90 -16.36 13.17
CA PHE A 496 7.29 -15.89 13.12
C PHE A 496 7.64 -15.26 14.47
N ILE A 497 8.54 -15.87 15.25
CA ILE A 497 8.88 -15.41 16.61
C ILE A 497 10.39 -15.37 16.85
N PRO A 498 10.90 -14.57 17.81
CA PRO A 498 12.31 -14.63 18.20
C PRO A 498 12.70 -16.02 18.71
N PHE A 499 13.80 -16.56 18.18
CA PHE A 499 14.34 -17.83 18.63
C PHE A 499 15.01 -17.69 20.00
N ASP A 500 14.38 -18.21 21.06
CA ASP A 500 14.99 -18.39 22.36
C ASP A 500 15.65 -19.78 22.44
N PRO A 501 16.99 -19.89 22.53
CA PRO A 501 17.71 -21.17 22.59
C PRO A 501 17.48 -21.94 23.90
N THR A 502 16.88 -21.32 24.93
CA THR A 502 16.55 -21.96 26.21
C THR A 502 15.15 -22.59 26.22
N GLN A 503 14.24 -22.07 25.38
CA GLN A 503 12.86 -22.55 25.27
C GLN A 503 12.65 -23.40 24.01
N HIS A 504 13.01 -22.85 22.85
CA HIS A 504 12.60 -23.38 21.53
C HIS A 504 13.50 -24.49 20.97
N ASN A 505 14.51 -24.96 21.72
CA ASN A 505 15.35 -26.11 21.32
C ASN A 505 14.80 -27.47 21.79
N THR A 506 13.50 -27.55 22.04
CA THR A 506 12.75 -28.75 22.45
C THR A 506 11.42 -28.80 21.69
N LEU A 507 10.87 -30.00 21.47
CA LEU A 507 9.59 -30.16 20.76
C LEU A 507 8.45 -29.53 21.56
N GLU A 508 8.47 -29.72 22.87
CA GLU A 508 7.53 -29.17 23.84
C GLU A 508 7.53 -27.63 23.82
N GLY A 509 8.72 -27.02 23.73
CA GLY A 509 8.88 -25.57 23.66
C GLY A 509 8.32 -24.96 22.38
N VAL A 510 8.52 -25.58 21.22
CA VAL A 510 7.94 -25.08 19.95
C VAL A 510 6.44 -25.37 19.84
N GLN A 511 5.95 -26.46 20.44
CA GLN A 511 4.51 -26.77 20.49
C GLN A 511 3.73 -25.91 21.50
N ALA A 512 4.39 -25.41 22.56
CA ALA A 512 3.80 -24.42 23.46
C ALA A 512 3.51 -23.09 22.74
N GLU A 513 4.36 -22.72 21.77
CA GLU A 513 4.15 -21.56 20.92
C GLU A 513 3.12 -21.79 19.82
N LEU A 514 3.14 -22.95 19.14
CA LEU A 514 2.13 -23.29 18.14
C LEU A 514 1.60 -24.73 18.31
N PRO A 515 0.40 -24.91 18.88
CA PRO A 515 -0.26 -26.22 18.93
C PRO A 515 -0.50 -26.78 17.53
N ASN A 516 -0.48 -28.12 17.40
CA ASN A 516 -0.59 -28.83 16.12
C ASN A 516 0.50 -28.45 15.08
N LEU A 517 1.69 -28.11 15.56
CA LEU A 517 2.90 -27.89 14.76
C LEU A 517 3.20 -29.08 13.84
N THR A 518 3.37 -28.81 12.54
CA THR A 518 3.84 -29.79 11.54
C THR A 518 5.28 -29.56 11.13
N ASP A 519 5.73 -28.31 11.11
CA ASP A 519 7.05 -27.92 10.63
C ASP A 519 7.60 -26.74 11.45
N ALA A 520 8.92 -26.72 11.67
CA ALA A 520 9.62 -25.63 12.35
C ALA A 520 11.08 -25.53 11.88
N PHE A 521 11.59 -24.32 11.72
CA PHE A 521 13.00 -24.05 11.44
C PHE A 521 13.37 -22.60 11.82
N VAL A 522 14.66 -22.32 12.02
CA VAL A 522 15.16 -20.95 12.28
C VAL A 522 15.73 -20.36 10.98
N ALA A 523 15.31 -19.14 10.61
CA ALA A 523 15.74 -18.36 9.45
C ALA A 523 16.93 -17.42 9.76
N ALA A 524 17.43 -16.64 8.78
CA ALA A 524 18.57 -15.73 8.99
C ALA A 524 18.18 -14.49 9.80
N ALA A 525 17.17 -13.79 9.29
CA ALA A 525 16.71 -12.49 9.73
C ALA A 525 15.31 -12.26 9.14
N TRP A 526 14.55 -11.34 9.74
CA TRP A 526 13.39 -10.77 9.07
C TRP A 526 13.88 -9.82 7.98
N LEU A 527 13.31 -9.95 6.78
CA LEU A 527 13.36 -8.94 5.72
C LEU A 527 12.17 -7.99 5.89
N VAL A 528 11.00 -8.55 6.21
CA VAL A 528 9.76 -7.84 6.55
C VAL A 528 9.15 -8.46 7.80
N LYS A 529 8.62 -7.62 8.70
CA LYS A 529 7.88 -8.05 9.89
C LYS A 529 6.76 -7.07 10.15
N ASP A 530 5.53 -7.55 10.38
CA ASP A 530 4.36 -6.67 10.61
C ASP A 530 4.22 -5.59 9.50
N GLY A 531 4.44 -6.00 8.25
CA GLY A 531 4.48 -5.16 7.05
C GLY A 531 5.64 -4.17 6.97
N GLN A 532 6.53 -4.10 7.97
CA GLN A 532 7.67 -3.17 8.01
C GLN A 532 8.94 -3.82 7.47
N PRO A 533 9.65 -3.19 6.52
CA PRO A 533 11.00 -3.62 6.16
C PRO A 533 11.92 -3.44 7.37
N GLN A 534 12.97 -4.25 7.45
CA GLN A 534 13.85 -4.25 8.62
C GLN A 534 15.15 -3.46 8.33
N PRO A 535 15.57 -2.54 9.23
CA PRO A 535 16.73 -1.68 9.00
C PRO A 535 18.05 -2.44 9.17
N ALA A 536 19.15 -1.97 8.57
CA ALA A 536 20.49 -2.57 8.69
C ALA A 536 20.86 -3.05 10.12
N SER A 537 20.52 -2.27 11.15
CA SER A 537 20.76 -2.59 12.56
C SER A 537 20.08 -3.88 13.09
N SER A 538 19.01 -4.38 12.47
CA SER A 538 18.33 -5.62 12.90
C SER A 538 19.05 -6.90 12.46
N PHE A 539 19.88 -6.81 11.42
CA PHE A 539 20.68 -7.95 10.93
C PHE A 539 21.87 -8.25 11.86
N GLY A 540 22.30 -7.26 12.66
CA GLY A 540 23.27 -7.42 13.74
C GLY A 540 24.63 -7.93 13.23
N ASN A 541 24.99 -9.16 13.61
CA ASN A 541 26.25 -9.80 13.21
C ASN A 541 26.04 -10.85 12.09
N LEU A 542 25.00 -10.72 11.27
CA LEU A 542 24.80 -11.58 10.11
C LEU A 542 25.81 -11.23 9.01
N PHE A 543 26.60 -12.22 8.58
CA PHE A 543 27.57 -12.07 7.51
C PHE A 543 26.90 -11.70 6.18
N ASP A 544 27.47 -10.74 5.45
CA ASP A 544 27.03 -10.28 4.13
C ASP A 544 25.51 -9.97 4.02
N PHE A 545 24.94 -9.36 5.06
CA PHE A 545 23.56 -8.85 4.97
C PHE A 545 23.46 -7.65 4.00
N ASP A 546 24.53 -6.86 3.91
CA ASP A 546 24.70 -5.61 3.16
C ASP A 546 25.33 -5.80 1.76
N ALA A 547 25.90 -6.97 1.46
CA ALA A 547 26.47 -7.27 0.15
C ALA A 547 25.39 -7.51 -0.94
N ALA A 548 25.59 -6.99 -2.15
CA ALA A 548 24.74 -7.34 -3.29
C ALA A 548 24.95 -8.81 -3.70
N ARG A 549 23.93 -9.65 -3.53
CA ARG A 549 23.95 -11.11 -3.75
C ARG A 549 22.57 -11.61 -4.20
N ASP A 550 22.49 -12.81 -4.77
CA ASP A 550 21.20 -13.53 -4.86
C ASP A 550 20.60 -13.71 -3.46
N ARG A 551 19.26 -13.64 -3.34
CA ARG A 551 18.57 -13.78 -2.05
C ARG A 551 17.37 -14.70 -2.17
N ALA A 552 17.27 -15.69 -1.28
CA ALA A 552 16.10 -16.55 -1.14
C ALA A 552 15.29 -16.19 0.10
N PHE A 553 13.96 -16.27 0.02
CA PHE A 553 13.08 -15.92 1.14
C PHE A 553 11.76 -16.69 1.16
N TRP A 554 11.13 -16.67 2.34
CA TRP A 554 9.80 -17.22 2.62
C TRP A 554 8.98 -16.22 3.43
N GLY A 555 7.68 -16.10 3.14
CA GLY A 555 6.81 -15.13 3.78
C GLY A 555 5.32 -15.41 3.65
N ILE A 556 4.55 -14.49 4.23
CA ILE A 556 3.09 -14.45 4.17
C ILE A 556 2.69 -13.06 3.65
N ASP A 557 1.81 -13.01 2.65
CA ASP A 557 1.30 -11.75 2.09
C ASP A 557 0.25 -11.08 3.00
N GLN A 558 -0.12 -9.84 2.68
CA GLN A 558 -1.15 -9.08 3.39
C GLN A 558 -2.58 -9.64 3.24
N SER A 559 -2.77 -10.70 2.45
CA SER A 559 -4.02 -11.46 2.34
C SER A 559 -4.00 -12.81 3.06
N GLY A 560 -2.88 -13.17 3.71
CA GLY A 560 -2.69 -14.44 4.41
C GLY A 560 -2.20 -15.61 3.53
N GLN A 561 -1.78 -15.36 2.29
CA GLN A 561 -1.25 -16.39 1.38
C GLN A 561 0.24 -16.66 1.65
N PRO A 562 0.68 -17.93 1.61
CA PRO A 562 2.07 -18.34 1.45
C PRO A 562 2.75 -17.73 0.22
N VAL A 563 3.98 -17.25 0.39
CA VAL A 563 4.87 -16.80 -0.71
C VAL A 563 6.28 -17.33 -0.47
N VAL A 564 6.82 -18.10 -1.42
CA VAL A 564 8.26 -18.41 -1.54
C VAL A 564 8.83 -17.60 -2.71
N GLY A 565 10.08 -17.18 -2.64
CA GLY A 565 10.64 -16.39 -3.74
C GLY A 565 12.13 -16.13 -3.65
N VAL A 566 12.63 -15.49 -4.71
CA VAL A 566 14.02 -15.06 -4.87
C VAL A 566 14.09 -13.65 -5.46
N SER A 567 15.22 -12.97 -5.25
CA SER A 567 15.60 -11.85 -6.12
C SER A 567 15.96 -12.37 -7.52
N GLY A 568 15.62 -11.61 -8.56
CA GLY A 568 15.98 -11.92 -9.95
C GLY A 568 17.36 -11.38 -10.38
N ASP A 569 18.01 -10.62 -9.50
CA ASP A 569 19.35 -10.04 -9.63
C ASP A 569 19.94 -9.81 -8.21
N TYR A 570 21.17 -9.30 -8.13
CA TYR A 570 21.91 -9.12 -6.89
C TYR A 570 21.40 -7.94 -6.06
N VAL A 571 21.06 -8.19 -4.80
CA VAL A 571 20.51 -7.18 -3.87
C VAL A 571 20.98 -7.43 -2.44
N ASP A 572 21.07 -6.36 -1.63
CA ASP A 572 21.28 -6.47 -0.19
C ASP A 572 19.98 -6.78 0.58
N SER A 573 20.09 -7.09 1.86
CA SER A 573 18.95 -7.52 2.68
C SER A 573 18.00 -6.39 3.10
N VAL A 574 18.47 -5.14 3.11
CA VAL A 574 17.67 -3.97 3.48
C VAL A 574 16.83 -3.54 2.28
N THR A 575 17.45 -3.35 1.12
CA THR A 575 16.76 -2.98 -0.13
C THR A 575 15.77 -4.07 -0.56
N LEU A 576 16.11 -5.36 -0.37
CA LEU A 576 15.15 -6.45 -0.54
C LEU A 576 13.99 -6.38 0.45
N GLY A 577 14.26 -6.09 1.74
CA GLY A 577 13.21 -5.92 2.74
C GLY A 577 12.21 -4.83 2.35
N GLU A 578 12.70 -3.69 1.85
CA GLU A 578 11.86 -2.63 1.31
C GLU A 578 11.05 -3.09 0.09
N ALA A 579 11.70 -3.70 -0.91
CA ALA A 579 11.03 -4.23 -2.10
C ALA A 579 9.92 -5.23 -1.76
N LEU A 580 10.13 -6.13 -0.78
CA LEU A 580 9.14 -7.10 -0.33
C LEU A 580 7.99 -6.47 0.46
N SER A 581 8.27 -5.50 1.35
CA SER A 581 7.22 -4.73 2.04
C SER A 581 6.32 -4.02 1.03
N GLN A 582 6.92 -3.43 -0.01
CA GLN A 582 6.20 -2.73 -1.07
C GLN A 582 5.46 -3.66 -2.04
N ALA A 583 5.98 -4.88 -2.28
CA ALA A 583 5.30 -5.96 -2.98
C ALA A 583 4.12 -6.59 -2.20
N GLY A 584 3.85 -6.12 -0.97
CA GLY A 584 2.69 -6.56 -0.18
C GLY A 584 2.94 -7.78 0.70
N LEU A 585 4.19 -8.09 1.06
CA LEU A 585 4.46 -9.05 2.13
C LEU A 585 4.07 -8.44 3.50
N ARG A 586 3.45 -9.26 4.35
CA ARG A 586 3.19 -8.94 5.76
C ARG A 586 4.38 -9.38 6.62
N ASP A 587 4.86 -10.59 6.41
CA ASP A 587 6.06 -11.12 7.05
C ASP A 587 6.92 -11.79 5.98
N ALA A 588 8.24 -11.61 6.03
CA ALA A 588 9.19 -12.29 5.17
C ALA A 588 10.52 -12.50 5.90
N VAL A 589 11.11 -13.69 5.75
CA VAL A 589 12.38 -14.06 6.36
C VAL A 589 13.35 -14.59 5.31
N MET A 590 14.63 -14.24 5.44
CA MET A 590 15.67 -14.69 4.51
C MET A 590 16.04 -16.15 4.77
N LEU A 591 16.17 -16.93 3.71
CA LEU A 591 16.46 -18.38 3.70
C LEU A 591 17.90 -18.72 3.27
N ASP A 592 18.45 -18.00 2.31
CA ASP A 592 19.90 -18.02 1.98
C ASP A 592 20.34 -16.71 1.30
N SER A 593 21.66 -16.55 1.17
CA SER A 593 22.31 -15.46 0.44
C SER A 593 23.46 -15.96 -0.44
N GLY A 594 23.36 -15.65 -1.74
CA GLY A 594 24.30 -16.06 -2.77
C GLY A 594 23.97 -17.45 -3.34
N ALA A 595 25.02 -18.16 -3.76
CA ALA A 595 24.95 -19.22 -4.77
C ALA A 595 24.12 -20.48 -4.45
N SER A 596 23.42 -20.60 -3.32
CA SER A 596 22.42 -21.68 -3.08
C SER A 596 20.97 -21.20 -3.16
N ALA A 597 20.73 -19.89 -3.27
CA ALA A 597 19.41 -19.33 -3.53
C ALA A 597 18.81 -19.96 -4.80
N SER A 598 17.61 -20.51 -4.68
CA SER A 598 17.05 -21.44 -5.65
C SER A 598 15.52 -21.50 -5.55
N LEU A 599 14.81 -20.94 -6.54
CA LEU A 599 13.36 -21.10 -6.68
C LEU A 599 13.02 -22.17 -7.73
N MET A 600 12.08 -23.05 -7.39
CA MET A 600 11.45 -24.04 -8.26
C MET A 600 9.95 -23.74 -8.37
N TYR A 601 9.40 -23.82 -9.59
CA TYR A 601 7.96 -23.79 -9.86
C TYR A 601 7.60 -24.83 -10.92
N GLN A 602 6.57 -25.65 -10.65
CA GLN A 602 6.05 -26.70 -11.52
C GLN A 602 7.14 -27.62 -12.12
N GLY A 603 8.06 -28.07 -11.27
CA GLY A 603 9.18 -28.96 -11.63
C GLY A 603 10.35 -28.29 -12.37
N LYS A 604 10.36 -26.95 -12.47
CA LYS A 604 11.40 -26.19 -13.19
C LYS A 604 12.10 -25.18 -12.27
N SER A 605 13.43 -25.12 -12.34
CA SER A 605 14.18 -24.00 -11.78
C SER A 605 13.75 -22.69 -12.42
N GLN A 606 13.68 -21.63 -11.61
CA GLN A 606 13.48 -20.25 -12.04
C GLN A 606 14.78 -19.44 -12.01
N MET A 607 15.89 -20.05 -11.58
CA MET A 607 17.21 -19.42 -11.57
C MET A 607 17.87 -19.47 -12.96
N SER A 608 18.64 -18.43 -13.29
CA SER A 608 19.45 -18.34 -14.51
C SER A 608 20.75 -19.17 -14.45
N TYR A 609 21.14 -19.62 -13.26
CA TYR A 609 22.30 -20.46 -12.97
C TYR A 609 21.87 -21.78 -12.32
N GLU A 610 22.80 -22.75 -12.21
CA GLU A 610 22.60 -23.95 -11.39
C GLU A 610 23.03 -23.65 -9.94
N PRO A 611 22.12 -23.66 -8.94
CA PRO A 611 22.46 -23.35 -7.56
C PRO A 611 23.29 -24.46 -6.90
N ARG A 612 23.93 -24.13 -5.76
CA ARG A 612 24.56 -25.13 -4.89
C ARG A 612 23.46 -25.98 -4.23
N PRO A 613 23.59 -27.32 -4.21
CA PRO A 613 22.69 -28.21 -3.48
C PRO A 613 22.49 -27.83 -2.01
N VAL A 614 21.31 -28.12 -1.46
CA VAL A 614 20.89 -27.82 -0.07
C VAL A 614 20.23 -29.03 0.60
N PRO A 615 20.27 -29.17 1.95
CA PRO A 615 19.64 -30.29 2.65
C PRO A 615 18.17 -30.05 3.03
N HIS A 616 17.68 -28.81 2.90
CA HIS A 616 16.38 -28.37 3.41
C HIS A 616 15.69 -27.44 2.41
N VAL A 617 14.37 -27.52 2.34
CA VAL A 617 13.51 -26.82 1.38
C VAL A 617 12.24 -26.34 2.08
N VAL A 618 11.79 -25.12 1.75
CA VAL A 618 10.43 -24.64 2.08
C VAL A 618 9.58 -24.74 0.81
N ALA A 619 8.48 -25.50 0.87
CA ALA A 619 7.67 -25.82 -0.29
C ALA A 619 6.20 -25.43 -0.12
N LEU A 620 5.52 -25.21 -1.26
CA LEU A 620 4.09 -24.95 -1.36
C LEU A 620 3.42 -26.16 -2.01
N VAL A 621 2.53 -26.82 -1.26
CA VAL A 621 1.82 -28.04 -1.67
C VAL A 621 0.32 -27.78 -1.80
N PRO A 622 -0.45 -28.58 -2.57
CA PRO A 622 -1.90 -28.50 -2.63
C PRO A 622 -2.56 -28.54 -1.24
N PRO A 623 -3.80 -28.03 -1.07
CA PRO A 623 -4.44 -27.92 0.26
C PRO A 623 -4.58 -29.26 1.01
N GLN A 624 -4.53 -30.38 0.29
CA GLN A 624 -4.53 -31.75 0.84
C GLN A 624 -3.25 -32.11 1.61
N GLY A 625 -2.18 -31.31 1.50
CA GLY A 625 -0.91 -31.51 2.18
C GLY A 625 0.17 -32.16 1.32
N LEU A 626 1.31 -32.49 1.96
CA LEU A 626 2.46 -33.10 1.30
C LEU A 626 2.19 -34.58 1.10
N ALA A 627 2.22 -35.04 -0.14
CA ALA A 627 2.08 -36.45 -0.51
C ALA A 627 3.34 -36.91 -1.24
N MET A 628 3.92 -38.01 -0.77
CA MET A 628 5.05 -38.66 -1.45
C MET A 628 4.53 -39.52 -2.61
N CYS A 629 5.03 -39.25 -3.81
CA CYS A 629 4.72 -40.01 -5.01
C CYS A 629 5.40 -41.38 -4.93
N ARG A 630 4.61 -42.45 -4.72
CA ARG A 630 5.11 -43.82 -4.83
C ARG A 630 5.45 -44.12 -6.29
N LYS A 631 6.74 -44.08 -6.64
CA LYS A 631 7.25 -44.81 -7.80
C LYS A 631 7.01 -46.30 -7.54
N GLU A 632 6.20 -46.93 -8.38
CA GLU A 632 6.22 -48.39 -8.48
C GLU A 632 7.62 -48.79 -8.94
N ARG A 633 8.40 -49.42 -8.05
CA ARG A 633 9.65 -50.06 -8.47
C ARG A 633 9.26 -51.26 -9.32
N ALA A 634 9.45 -51.15 -10.63
CA ALA A 634 9.53 -52.32 -11.49
C ALA A 634 10.71 -53.17 -11.01
N GLU A 635 10.43 -54.25 -10.28
CA GLU A 635 11.40 -55.26 -9.89
C GLU A 635 11.75 -56.10 -11.13
N ASN A 636 12.56 -55.51 -12.03
CA ASN A 636 13.24 -56.24 -13.10
C ASN A 636 14.31 -57.15 -12.48
N ALA A 637 13.87 -58.27 -11.92
CA ALA A 637 14.72 -59.37 -11.50
C ALA A 637 14.98 -60.28 -12.70
N GLU A 638 16.11 -60.07 -13.39
CA GLU A 638 16.72 -61.07 -14.27
C GLU A 638 18.15 -61.35 -13.80
N GLU A 639 18.44 -62.65 -13.63
CA GLU A 639 19.66 -63.31 -13.10
C GLU A 639 19.87 -63.30 -11.57
#